data_AF-A0A518G4L0-F1
#
_entry.id   AF-A0A518G4L0-F1
#
_cell.length_a   1.000
_cell.length_b   1.000
_cell.length_c   1.000
_cell.angle_alpha   90.00
_cell.angle_beta   90.00
_cell.angle_gamma   90.00
#
_symmetry.space_group_name_H-M   'P 1'
#
loop_
_entity.id
_entity.type
_entity.pdbx_description
1 polymer ?
#
loop_
_entity_poly.entity_id
_entity_poly.type
_entity_poly.pdbx_seq_one_letter_code
_entity_poly.pdbx_strand_id
1 'polypeptide(L)'
;MSIVCRDARITLGSYPFNHMVIENVFPAALASNLGLLFKELITQAKPIGKVGEVGELKYDALNFTPMLSHVQQTSIAAFVSTEFREFTASSFSIRLDENVMIGMHRHNAPSKPGWPHTDFAVVSFPNIAPNYQGMRLFQAGCQCNYSDDTRDRQPQAIKTARAVACLYYCANPPWQPGAGGETGLYAELGKRLVQRIPPTNNSLLIFEVSPVSYHAYLGSRLAQRNAYVWWYHASPNYLLARYQSHVAFKQSLDMDPWDRWTDKSIAKFQTSTELQKVP
;
A
#
# COMPACT_ATOMS: atom_id res chain seq x y z
N MET A 1 -20.97 -10.61 10.25
CA MET A 1 -21.50 -10.14 8.95
C MET A 1 -20.34 -10.10 7.97
N SER A 2 -20.51 -10.53 6.72
CA SER A 2 -19.44 -10.41 5.71
C SER A 2 -19.05 -8.94 5.52
N ILE A 3 -17.76 -8.64 5.56
CA ILE A 3 -17.25 -7.29 5.36
C ILE A 3 -17.32 -6.88 3.88
N VAL A 4 -17.13 -7.84 2.99
CA VAL A 4 -17.36 -7.66 1.54
C VAL A 4 -18.85 -7.76 1.26
N CYS A 5 -19.38 -6.81 0.50
CA CYS A 5 -20.78 -6.76 0.10
C CYS A 5 -21.17 -8.02 -0.69
N ARG A 6 -22.42 -8.48 -0.54
CA ARG A 6 -22.93 -9.64 -1.30
C ARG A 6 -22.97 -9.38 -2.80
N ASP A 7 -23.21 -8.14 -3.20
CA ASP A 7 -23.31 -7.73 -4.60
C ASP A 7 -21.96 -7.21 -5.15
N ALA A 8 -20.86 -7.48 -4.43
CA ALA A 8 -19.53 -7.11 -4.88
C ALA A 8 -19.18 -7.88 -6.16
N ARG A 9 -18.64 -7.17 -7.16
CA ARG A 9 -18.14 -7.78 -8.39
C ARG A 9 -16.63 -7.90 -8.30
N ILE A 10 -16.12 -9.12 -8.39
CA ILE A 10 -14.69 -9.41 -8.26
C ILE A 10 -14.12 -9.76 -9.64
N THR A 11 -13.13 -8.98 -10.08
CA THR A 11 -12.33 -9.28 -11.27
C THR A 11 -10.92 -9.65 -10.82
N LEU A 12 -10.48 -10.86 -11.17
CA LEU A 12 -9.12 -11.34 -10.91
C LEU A 12 -8.24 -11.14 -12.15
N GLY A 13 -7.01 -10.73 -11.94
CA GLY A 13 -6.00 -10.63 -12.99
C GLY A 13 -4.66 -11.17 -12.52
N SER A 14 -3.96 -11.88 -13.38
CA SER A 14 -2.61 -12.43 -13.11
C SER A 14 -1.51 -11.75 -13.93
N TYR A 15 -1.89 -10.97 -14.94
CA TYR A 15 -0.98 -10.19 -15.77
C TYR A 15 -1.31 -8.70 -15.64
N PRO A 16 -0.32 -7.80 -15.40
CA PRO A 16 1.12 -8.06 -15.35
C PRO A 16 1.63 -8.72 -14.06
N PHE A 17 0.80 -8.79 -13.03
CA PHE A 17 1.02 -9.50 -11.77
C PHE A 17 -0.34 -9.80 -11.12
N ASN A 18 -0.34 -10.64 -10.08
CA ASN A 18 -1.55 -11.02 -9.36
C ASN A 18 -2.21 -9.81 -8.67
N HIS A 19 -3.44 -9.52 -9.10
CA HIS A 19 -4.25 -8.43 -8.60
C HIS A 19 -5.74 -8.78 -8.66
N MET A 20 -6.52 -8.00 -7.94
CA MET A 20 -7.96 -8.11 -7.85
C MET A 20 -8.58 -6.72 -7.84
N VAL A 21 -9.64 -6.53 -8.61
CA VAL A 21 -10.49 -5.35 -8.55
C VAL A 21 -11.85 -5.78 -8.01
N ILE A 22 -12.29 -5.16 -6.92
CA ILE A 22 -13.59 -5.40 -6.31
C ILE A 22 -14.43 -4.13 -6.45
N GLU A 23 -15.50 -4.19 -7.22
CA GLU A 23 -16.49 -3.13 -7.32
C GLU A 23 -17.62 -3.36 -6.31
N ASN A 24 -18.17 -2.28 -5.76
CA ASN A 24 -19.17 -2.32 -4.69
C ASN A 24 -18.67 -3.13 -3.48
N VAL A 25 -17.39 -2.96 -3.13
CA VAL A 25 -16.71 -3.81 -2.13
C VAL A 25 -17.38 -3.76 -0.76
N PHE A 26 -17.85 -2.60 -0.31
CA PHE A 26 -18.50 -2.45 0.99
C PHE A 26 -20.01 -2.17 0.86
N PRO A 27 -20.82 -2.57 1.85
CA PRO A 27 -22.22 -2.15 1.95
C PRO A 27 -22.36 -0.62 1.85
N ALA A 28 -23.42 -0.13 1.22
CA ALA A 28 -23.60 1.30 0.92
C ALA A 28 -23.45 2.21 2.16
N ALA A 29 -23.97 1.80 3.31
CA ALA A 29 -23.82 2.54 4.57
C ALA A 29 -22.35 2.67 5.01
N LEU A 30 -21.59 1.57 4.94
CA LEU A 30 -20.16 1.57 5.27
C LEU A 30 -19.36 2.40 4.27
N ALA A 31 -19.62 2.25 2.97
CA ALA A 31 -18.97 3.03 1.91
C ALA A 31 -19.23 4.54 2.07
N SER A 32 -20.47 4.93 2.41
CA SER A 32 -20.84 6.31 2.70
C SER A 32 -20.09 6.87 3.90
N ASN A 33 -20.06 6.13 5.02
CA ASN A 33 -19.34 6.53 6.24
C ASN A 33 -17.83 6.71 5.98
N LEU A 34 -17.20 5.77 5.26
CA LEU A 34 -15.81 5.89 4.83
C LEU A 34 -15.59 7.14 3.97
N GLY A 35 -16.51 7.46 3.06
CA GLY A 35 -16.42 8.66 2.23
C GLY A 35 -16.53 9.96 3.03
N LEU A 36 -17.41 10.02 4.05
CA LEU A 36 -17.55 11.17 4.93
C LEU A 36 -16.31 11.36 5.81
N LEU A 37 -15.85 10.29 6.47
CA LEU A 37 -14.62 10.29 7.27
C LEU A 37 -13.41 10.68 6.43
N PHE A 38 -13.35 10.23 5.17
CA PHE A 38 -12.26 10.61 4.29
C PHE A 38 -12.21 12.13 4.11
N LYS A 39 -13.36 12.73 3.78
CA LYS A 39 -13.46 14.18 3.54
C LYS A 39 -13.07 14.99 4.77
N GLU A 40 -13.43 14.51 5.96
CA GLU A 40 -13.08 15.14 7.24
C GLU A 40 -11.57 15.05 7.50
N LEU A 41 -11.02 13.84 7.59
CA LEU A 41 -9.65 13.62 8.07
C LEU A 41 -8.59 14.13 7.09
N ILE A 42 -8.83 14.05 5.78
CA ILE A 42 -7.87 14.50 4.76
C ILE A 42 -7.65 16.02 4.78
N THR A 43 -8.48 16.81 5.47
CA THR A 43 -8.22 18.25 5.68
C THR A 43 -6.96 18.50 6.50
N GLN A 44 -6.53 17.52 7.29
CA GLN A 44 -5.31 17.54 8.09
C GLN A 44 -4.11 16.94 7.33
N ALA A 45 -4.31 16.52 6.08
CA ALA A 45 -3.27 15.92 5.28
C ALA A 45 -2.16 16.93 4.97
N LYS A 46 -0.93 16.43 4.95
CA LYS A 46 0.23 17.21 4.57
C LYS A 46 0.65 16.80 3.16
N PRO A 47 1.24 17.69 2.35
CA PRO A 47 1.90 17.27 1.12
C PRO A 47 2.83 16.10 1.41
N ILE A 48 2.71 15.04 0.62
CA ILE A 48 3.75 14.02 0.57
C ILE A 48 4.98 14.76 0.06
N GLY A 49 5.94 14.98 0.95
CA GLY A 49 7.18 15.64 0.62
C GLY A 49 8.05 14.78 -0.31
N LYS A 50 9.36 14.85 -0.12
CA LYS A 50 10.29 13.90 -0.72
C LYS A 50 9.88 12.48 -0.32
N VAL A 51 9.36 11.71 -1.26
CA VAL A 51 9.12 10.27 -1.05
C VAL A 51 10.49 9.60 -1.03
N GLY A 52 10.96 9.32 0.18
CA GLY A 52 12.35 8.94 0.43
C GLY A 52 13.31 10.12 0.30
N GLU A 53 14.28 10.19 1.20
CA GLU A 53 15.22 11.31 1.33
C GLU A 53 16.25 11.42 0.17
N VAL A 54 15.99 10.82 -0.99
CA VAL A 54 16.93 10.78 -2.13
C VAL A 54 16.30 11.41 -3.37
N GLY A 55 16.32 12.75 -3.46
CA GLY A 55 16.09 13.51 -4.69
C GLY A 55 15.04 14.63 -4.63
N GLU A 56 14.82 15.28 -5.78
CA GLU A 56 13.84 16.36 -6.03
C GLU A 56 12.43 15.84 -6.39
N LEU A 57 12.16 14.55 -6.25
CA LEU A 57 10.89 13.94 -6.65
C LEU A 57 9.75 14.45 -5.76
N LYS A 58 8.99 15.42 -6.30
CA LYS A 58 7.76 15.93 -5.71
C LYS A 58 6.60 15.03 -6.14
N TYR A 59 6.16 14.17 -5.24
CA TYR A 59 4.94 13.40 -5.43
C TYR A 59 3.73 14.31 -5.16
N ASP A 60 2.94 14.59 -6.19
CA ASP A 60 1.86 15.58 -6.15
C ASP A 60 0.62 15.02 -5.46
N ALA A 61 0.74 14.77 -4.17
CA ALA A 61 -0.29 14.18 -3.31
C ALA A 61 -0.26 14.79 -1.91
N LEU A 62 -1.40 14.79 -1.26
CA LEU A 62 -1.54 14.98 0.17
C LEU A 62 -1.66 13.60 0.83
N ASN A 63 -0.99 13.40 1.96
CA ASN A 63 -1.12 12.20 2.79
C ASN A 63 -1.57 12.53 4.20
N PHE A 64 -2.43 11.65 4.71
CA PHE A 64 -2.77 11.58 6.12
C PHE A 64 -2.74 10.13 6.59
N THR A 65 -2.08 9.86 7.70
CA THR A 65 -2.07 8.55 8.36
C THR A 65 -3.02 8.63 9.55
N PRO A 66 -4.12 7.86 9.57
CA PRO A 66 -5.05 7.86 10.70
C PRO A 66 -4.36 7.49 12.02
N MET A 67 -4.78 8.12 13.12
CA MET A 67 -4.38 7.73 14.47
C MET A 67 -5.12 6.46 14.89
N LEU A 68 -4.61 5.77 15.91
CA LEU A 68 -5.26 4.59 16.48
C LEU A 68 -6.73 4.85 16.87
N SER A 69 -7.05 6.00 17.46
CA SER A 69 -8.43 6.34 17.83
C SER A 69 -9.35 6.46 16.62
N HIS A 70 -8.87 6.99 15.49
CA HIS A 70 -9.64 7.04 14.25
C HIS A 70 -9.96 5.63 13.75
N VAL A 71 -9.03 4.68 13.87
CA VAL A 71 -9.28 3.29 13.49
C VAL A 71 -10.29 2.65 14.45
N GLN A 72 -10.07 2.79 15.75
CA GLN A 72 -10.88 2.14 16.81
C GLN A 72 -12.34 2.58 16.84
N GLN A 73 -12.61 3.85 16.52
CA GLN A 73 -13.92 4.47 16.76
C GLN A 73 -14.74 4.68 15.48
N THR A 74 -14.22 4.29 14.32
CA THR A 74 -14.84 4.62 13.04
C THR A 74 -14.86 3.45 12.06
N SER A 75 -15.47 3.68 10.89
CA SER A 75 -15.52 2.72 9.80
C SER A 75 -14.15 2.32 9.23
N ILE A 76 -13.06 3.02 9.55
CA ILE A 76 -11.69 2.65 9.15
C ILE A 76 -11.28 1.28 9.72
N ALA A 77 -11.86 0.87 10.87
CA ALA A 77 -11.67 -0.46 11.46
C ALA A 77 -11.89 -1.60 10.45
N ALA A 78 -12.74 -1.40 9.45
CA ALA A 78 -13.01 -2.39 8.41
C ALA A 78 -11.73 -2.85 7.67
N PHE A 79 -10.76 -1.96 7.46
CA PHE A 79 -9.52 -2.30 6.74
C PHE A 79 -8.57 -3.18 7.53
N VAL A 80 -8.79 -3.35 8.84
CA VAL A 80 -7.89 -4.07 9.73
C VAL A 80 -8.59 -5.16 10.53
N SER A 81 -9.83 -5.47 10.15
CA SER A 81 -10.56 -6.57 10.72
C SER A 81 -9.88 -7.89 10.34
N THR A 82 -9.95 -8.87 11.25
CA THR A 82 -9.44 -10.22 11.01
C THR A 82 -10.06 -10.82 9.75
N GLU A 83 -11.36 -10.62 9.54
CA GLU A 83 -12.08 -11.15 8.38
C GLU A 83 -11.55 -10.57 7.05
N PHE A 84 -11.27 -9.27 7.00
CA PHE A 84 -10.73 -8.66 5.77
C PHE A 84 -9.29 -9.12 5.50
N ARG A 85 -8.47 -9.23 6.55
CA ARG A 85 -7.11 -9.76 6.45
C ARG A 85 -7.11 -11.21 5.96
N GLU A 86 -7.97 -12.07 6.51
CA GLU A 86 -8.10 -13.47 6.11
C GLU A 86 -8.64 -13.64 4.69
N PHE A 87 -9.63 -12.83 4.29
CA PHE A 87 -10.11 -12.75 2.92
C PHE A 87 -8.95 -12.42 1.96
N THR A 88 -8.14 -11.42 2.32
CA THR A 88 -6.99 -10.99 1.52
C THR A 88 -5.92 -12.08 1.44
N ALA A 89 -5.53 -12.65 2.59
CA ALA A 89 -4.55 -13.73 2.68
C ALA A 89 -4.96 -14.95 1.83
N SER A 90 -6.23 -15.34 1.93
CA SER A 90 -6.78 -16.50 1.20
C SER A 90 -6.84 -16.24 -0.30
N SER A 91 -7.25 -15.05 -0.72
CA SER A 91 -7.39 -14.69 -2.14
C SER A 91 -6.08 -14.80 -2.91
N PHE A 92 -4.95 -14.55 -2.25
CA PHE A 92 -3.62 -14.64 -2.85
C PHE A 92 -2.80 -15.85 -2.37
N SER A 93 -3.36 -16.68 -1.48
CA SER A 93 -2.61 -17.76 -0.82
C SER A 93 -1.28 -17.26 -0.25
N ILE A 94 -1.33 -16.13 0.47
CA ILE A 94 -0.18 -15.41 1.03
C ILE A 94 -0.26 -15.38 2.56
N ARG A 95 0.89 -15.54 3.22
CA ARG A 95 1.00 -15.38 4.67
C ARG A 95 1.17 -13.91 5.00
N LEU A 96 0.36 -13.40 5.92
CA LEU A 96 0.42 -12.04 6.43
C LEU A 96 0.77 -12.08 7.91
N ASP A 97 1.58 -11.13 8.37
CA ASP A 97 1.86 -10.92 9.79
C ASP A 97 0.83 -9.96 10.42
N GLU A 98 1.02 -9.60 11.69
CA GLU A 98 0.12 -8.69 12.40
C GLU A 98 0.34 -7.20 12.09
N ASN A 99 1.31 -6.82 11.23
CA ASN A 99 1.65 -5.43 10.97
C ASN A 99 0.80 -4.84 9.84
N VAL A 100 0.26 -3.65 10.06
CA VAL A 100 -0.54 -2.94 9.06
C VAL A 100 -0.35 -1.43 9.15
N MET A 101 -0.22 -0.80 7.99
CA MET A 101 -0.11 0.65 7.86
C MET A 101 -1.23 1.14 6.96
N ILE A 102 -1.99 2.14 7.43
CA ILE A 102 -3.07 2.77 6.68
C ILE A 102 -2.69 4.23 6.41
N GLY A 103 -2.89 4.67 5.18
CA GLY A 103 -2.78 6.05 4.75
C GLY A 103 -4.02 6.50 3.97
N MET A 104 -4.07 7.79 3.71
CA MET A 104 -5.11 8.43 2.91
C MET A 104 -4.41 9.34 1.93
N HIS A 105 -4.60 9.10 0.63
CA HIS A 105 -3.98 9.89 -0.41
C HIS A 105 -5.03 10.74 -1.13
N ARG A 106 -4.76 12.04 -1.26
CA ARG A 106 -5.49 12.95 -2.15
C ARG A 106 -4.55 13.54 -3.19
N HIS A 107 -4.90 13.38 -4.46
CA HIS A 107 -4.31 14.12 -5.57
C HIS A 107 -5.30 15.19 -6.01
N ASN A 108 -4.91 16.46 -5.95
CA ASN A 108 -5.73 17.55 -6.48
C ASN A 108 -5.62 17.58 -8.01
N ALA A 109 -6.62 18.10 -8.71
CA ALA A 109 -6.50 18.36 -10.15
C ALA A 109 -6.12 19.82 -10.40
N PRO A 110 -5.25 20.12 -11.39
CA PRO A 110 -4.44 19.15 -12.12
C PRO A 110 -3.34 18.56 -11.21
N SER A 111 -2.99 17.29 -11.43
CA SER A 111 -1.85 16.63 -10.78
C SER A 111 -1.01 15.86 -11.77
N LYS A 112 0.28 15.81 -11.46
CA LYS A 112 1.26 15.06 -12.25
C LYS A 112 1.13 13.56 -12.01
N PRO A 113 1.46 12.72 -13.02
CA PRO A 113 1.62 11.29 -12.80
C PRO A 113 2.74 11.03 -11.77
N GLY A 114 2.60 9.93 -11.04
CA GLY A 114 3.69 9.33 -10.28
C GLY A 114 4.67 8.60 -11.20
N TRP A 115 5.60 7.87 -10.60
CA TRP A 115 6.52 6.99 -11.31
C TRP A 115 6.16 5.52 -11.06
N PRO A 116 6.37 4.61 -12.02
CA PRO A 116 6.23 3.18 -11.79
C PRO A 116 7.16 2.69 -10.67
N HIS A 117 6.58 2.07 -9.64
CA HIS A 117 7.28 1.45 -8.51
C HIS A 117 6.56 0.18 -8.08
N THR A 118 7.19 -0.66 -7.26
CA THR A 118 6.68 -2.00 -6.93
C THR A 118 6.05 -2.12 -5.56
N ASP A 119 6.35 -1.18 -4.65
CA ASP A 119 6.08 -1.28 -3.21
C ASP A 119 6.83 -2.43 -2.50
N PHE A 120 7.65 -3.21 -3.21
CA PHE A 120 8.41 -4.32 -2.62
C PHE A 120 9.53 -3.77 -1.75
N ALA A 121 9.20 -3.36 -0.53
CA ALA A 121 10.07 -2.65 0.38
C ALA A 121 10.01 -3.24 1.78
N VAL A 122 11.19 -3.28 2.42
CA VAL A 122 11.29 -3.48 3.87
C VAL A 122 10.93 -2.16 4.55
N VAL A 123 10.20 -2.25 5.65
CA VAL A 123 9.67 -1.13 6.43
C VAL A 123 9.84 -1.41 7.92
N SER A 124 9.66 -0.37 8.72
CA SER A 124 9.82 -0.41 10.17
C SER A 124 8.48 -0.25 10.89
N PHE A 125 8.27 -1.07 11.91
CA PHE A 125 7.17 -0.94 12.88
C PHE A 125 7.72 -0.76 14.29
N PRO A 126 6.99 -0.04 15.18
CA PRO A 126 7.36 0.02 16.59
C PRO A 126 7.33 -1.38 17.20
N ASN A 127 8.33 -1.75 17.99
CA ASN A 127 8.34 -3.02 18.71
C ASN A 127 7.46 -2.95 19.97
N ILE A 128 6.15 -2.97 19.74
CA ILE A 128 5.09 -2.97 20.76
C ILE A 128 4.17 -4.17 20.56
N ALA A 129 3.40 -4.52 21.60
CA ALA A 129 2.31 -5.48 21.44
C ALA A 129 1.27 -4.98 20.40
N PRO A 130 0.54 -5.89 19.74
CA PRO A 130 -0.60 -5.51 18.90
C PRO A 130 -1.54 -4.54 19.64
N ASN A 131 -1.89 -3.44 19.00
CA ASN A 131 -2.60 -2.31 19.61
C ASN A 131 -4.08 -2.21 19.19
N TYR A 132 -4.55 -3.10 18.30
CA TYR A 132 -5.97 -3.22 17.95
C TYR A 132 -6.30 -4.58 17.35
N GLN A 133 -7.24 -5.32 17.96
CA GLN A 133 -7.76 -6.60 17.42
C GLN A 133 -6.68 -7.60 16.97
N GLY A 134 -5.57 -7.71 17.70
CA GLY A 134 -4.45 -8.59 17.34
C GLY A 134 -3.58 -8.08 16.19
N MET A 135 -3.83 -6.87 15.69
CA MET A 135 -3.00 -6.15 14.72
C MET A 135 -2.15 -5.08 15.40
N ARG A 136 -0.96 -4.84 14.84
CA ARG A 136 -0.06 -3.73 15.16
C ARG A 136 -0.21 -2.65 14.10
N LEU A 137 -1.01 -1.64 14.40
CA LEU A 137 -1.23 -0.49 13.54
C LEU A 137 -0.05 0.47 13.63
N PHE A 138 0.55 0.78 12.48
CA PHE A 138 1.42 1.95 12.36
C PHE A 138 0.57 3.21 12.42
N GLN A 139 0.99 4.19 13.23
CA GLN A 139 0.33 5.48 13.35
C GLN A 139 1.35 6.62 13.38
N ALA A 140 0.92 7.81 12.98
CA ALA A 140 1.72 9.01 13.13
C ALA A 140 2.10 9.23 14.60
N GLY A 141 3.34 9.65 14.85
CA GLY A 141 3.85 9.92 16.20
C GLY A 141 4.33 8.68 16.97
N CYS A 142 4.29 7.48 16.39
CA CYS A 142 5.08 6.38 16.96
C CYS A 142 6.58 6.71 16.84
N GLN A 143 7.40 6.21 17.77
CA GLN A 143 8.86 6.44 17.82
C GLN A 143 9.61 5.65 16.73
N CYS A 144 9.05 5.58 15.54
CA CYS A 144 9.50 4.77 14.42
C CYS A 144 9.15 5.48 13.11
N ASN A 145 10.07 5.45 12.14
CA ASN A 145 9.84 5.96 10.80
C ASN A 145 9.55 4.78 9.87
N TYR A 146 8.29 4.65 9.44
CA TYR A 146 7.79 3.53 8.64
C TYR A 146 8.66 3.22 7.42
N SER A 147 8.99 4.26 6.64
CA SER A 147 9.73 4.08 5.39
C SER A 147 11.21 3.86 5.61
N ASP A 148 11.72 4.04 6.84
CA ASP A 148 13.13 3.89 7.14
C ASP A 148 13.51 2.47 7.58
N ASP A 149 14.11 1.71 6.67
CA ASP A 149 14.50 0.32 6.85
C ASP A 149 15.89 0.16 7.49
N THR A 150 16.63 1.24 7.72
CA THR A 150 17.99 1.18 8.27
C THR A 150 17.99 0.62 9.71
N ARG A 151 18.93 -0.28 10.00
CA ARG A 151 19.07 -0.92 11.32
C ARG A 151 19.61 0.07 12.35
N ASP A 152 20.63 0.84 11.99
CA ASP A 152 21.35 1.69 12.95
C ASP A 152 20.52 2.90 13.41
N ARG A 153 19.65 3.45 12.55
CA ARG A 153 18.76 4.57 12.92
C ARG A 153 17.49 4.09 13.64
N GLN A 154 17.09 2.83 13.43
CA GLN A 154 15.90 2.23 14.05
C GLN A 154 16.18 0.84 14.62
N PRO A 155 17.11 0.72 15.59
CA PRO A 155 17.58 -0.58 16.09
C PRO A 155 16.52 -1.35 16.86
N GLN A 156 15.49 -0.66 17.35
CA GLN A 156 14.38 -1.23 18.12
C GLN A 156 13.13 -1.46 17.27
N ALA A 157 13.18 -1.20 15.96
CA ALA A 157 12.02 -1.42 15.09
C ALA A 157 11.92 -2.87 14.64
N ILE A 158 10.69 -3.38 14.56
CA ILE A 158 10.37 -4.62 13.86
C ILE A 158 10.55 -4.34 12.36
N LYS A 159 11.39 -5.15 11.70
CA LYS A 159 11.56 -5.09 10.24
C LYS A 159 10.62 -6.10 9.59
N THR A 160 9.70 -5.59 8.79
CA THR A 160 8.77 -6.39 7.98
C THR A 160 8.76 -5.86 6.55
N ALA A 161 8.08 -6.52 5.62
CA ALA A 161 7.98 -6.07 4.24
C ALA A 161 6.53 -6.05 3.77
N ARG A 162 6.20 -5.06 2.92
CA ARG A 162 4.88 -4.96 2.29
C ARG A 162 4.63 -6.21 1.46
N ALA A 163 3.51 -6.89 1.73
CA ALA A 163 3.16 -8.16 1.11
C ALA A 163 1.93 -8.03 0.19
N VAL A 164 0.97 -7.20 0.59
CA VAL A 164 -0.23 -6.88 -0.20
C VAL A 164 -0.51 -5.39 -0.07
N ALA A 165 -0.76 -4.72 -1.20
CA ALA A 165 -1.16 -3.33 -1.25
C ALA A 165 -2.64 -3.22 -1.63
N CYS A 166 -3.32 -2.28 -1.00
CA CYS A 166 -4.76 -2.08 -1.15
C CYS A 166 -5.05 -0.59 -1.38
N LEU A 167 -5.88 -0.29 -2.38
CA LEU A 167 -6.30 1.07 -2.72
C LEU A 167 -7.83 1.11 -2.84
N TYR A 168 -8.49 1.66 -1.83
CA TYR A 168 -9.94 1.83 -1.80
C TYR A 168 -10.33 3.26 -2.21
N TYR A 169 -11.01 3.38 -3.34
CA TYR A 169 -11.41 4.68 -3.90
C TYR A 169 -12.74 5.14 -3.30
N CYS A 170 -12.75 6.34 -2.75
CA CYS A 170 -13.91 6.92 -2.09
C CYS A 170 -13.89 8.45 -2.16
N ALA A 171 -15.04 9.09 -1.99
CA ALA A 171 -15.16 10.55 -2.01
C ALA A 171 -14.59 11.22 -3.28
N ASN A 172 -14.56 10.49 -4.41
CA ASN A 172 -14.22 11.02 -5.72
C ASN A 172 -15.46 11.66 -6.37
N PRO A 173 -15.28 12.68 -7.22
CA PRO A 173 -16.30 13.04 -8.21
C PRO A 173 -16.66 11.82 -9.08
N PRO A 174 -17.84 11.79 -9.71
CA PRO A 174 -18.15 10.79 -10.73
C PRO A 174 -17.02 10.72 -11.77
N TRP A 175 -16.47 9.52 -11.95
CA TRP A 175 -15.36 9.29 -12.89
C TRP A 175 -15.90 8.88 -14.26
N GLN A 176 -15.20 9.33 -15.32
CA GLN A 176 -15.47 8.92 -16.70
C GLN A 176 -14.15 8.62 -17.43
N PRO A 177 -14.18 7.73 -18.45
CA PRO A 177 -13.01 7.45 -19.27
C PRO A 177 -12.33 8.73 -19.79
N GLY A 178 -11.01 8.80 -19.65
CA GLY A 178 -10.21 9.96 -20.06
C GLY A 178 -10.10 11.08 -19.02
N ALA A 179 -10.80 11.01 -17.87
CA ALA A 179 -10.68 11.99 -16.80
C ALA A 179 -9.30 12.02 -16.13
N GLY A 180 -8.53 10.93 -16.28
CA GLY A 180 -7.31 10.69 -15.52
C GLY A 180 -7.62 10.10 -14.14
N GLY A 181 -6.60 10.06 -13.30
CA GLY A 181 -6.70 9.62 -11.91
C GLY A 181 -6.61 8.11 -11.71
N GLU A 182 -6.46 7.34 -12.79
CA GLU A 182 -6.34 5.88 -12.72
C GLU A 182 -5.03 5.44 -12.04
N THR A 183 -5.07 4.24 -11.48
CA THR A 183 -3.85 3.50 -11.14
C THR A 183 -3.46 2.64 -12.34
N GLY A 184 -2.29 2.89 -12.91
CA GLY A 184 -1.72 2.09 -13.98
C GLY A 184 -0.97 0.87 -13.44
N LEU A 185 -1.14 -0.29 -14.06
CA LEU A 185 -0.37 -1.51 -13.82
C LEU A 185 0.57 -1.76 -15.00
N TYR A 186 1.83 -2.07 -14.73
CA TYR A 186 2.89 -2.10 -15.73
C TYR A 186 3.58 -3.46 -15.81
N ALA A 187 3.98 -3.84 -17.02
CA ALA A 187 4.89 -4.95 -17.31
C ALA A 187 6.30 -4.42 -17.60
N GLU A 188 7.24 -5.34 -17.89
CA GLU A 188 8.58 -5.03 -18.40
C GLU A 188 9.35 -4.06 -17.50
N LEU A 189 9.36 -4.35 -16.20
CA LEU A 189 10.03 -3.56 -15.17
C LEU A 189 9.56 -2.10 -15.14
N GLY A 190 8.25 -1.89 -15.31
CA GLY A 190 7.64 -0.56 -15.25
C GLY A 190 7.64 0.20 -16.58
N LYS A 191 8.14 -0.39 -17.67
CA LYS A 191 8.29 0.30 -18.97
C LYS A 191 7.02 0.33 -19.80
N ARG A 192 6.14 -0.67 -19.65
CA ARG A 192 4.92 -0.78 -20.48
C ARG A 192 3.67 -0.79 -19.61
N LEU A 193 2.82 0.22 -19.78
CA LEU A 193 1.49 0.26 -19.18
C LEU A 193 0.62 -0.84 -19.80
N VAL A 194 0.05 -1.71 -18.97
CA VAL A 194 -0.79 -2.84 -19.39
C VAL A 194 -2.26 -2.58 -19.09
N GLN A 195 -2.56 -2.04 -17.91
CA GLN A 195 -3.93 -1.88 -17.43
C GLN A 195 -4.10 -0.55 -16.70
N ARG A 196 -5.30 0.03 -16.79
CA ARG A 196 -5.70 1.25 -16.09
C ARG A 196 -6.88 0.93 -15.19
N ILE A 197 -6.75 1.16 -13.89
CA ILE A 197 -7.81 0.91 -12.91
C ILE A 197 -8.48 2.25 -12.57
N PRO A 198 -9.77 2.42 -12.90
CA PRO A 198 -10.46 3.69 -12.66
C PRO A 198 -10.68 3.91 -11.15
N PRO A 199 -10.60 5.17 -10.66
CA PRO A 199 -10.80 5.50 -9.26
C PRO A 199 -12.29 5.63 -8.88
N THR A 200 -13.13 4.69 -9.31
CA THR A 200 -14.58 4.71 -9.08
C THR A 200 -14.90 4.54 -7.59
N ASN A 201 -15.82 5.33 -7.04
CA ASN A 201 -16.20 5.21 -5.62
C ASN A 201 -16.70 3.80 -5.28
N ASN A 202 -16.38 3.34 -4.06
CA ASN A 202 -16.69 2.00 -3.56
C ASN A 202 -16.05 0.88 -4.41
N SER A 203 -14.91 1.16 -5.04
CA SER A 203 -14.07 0.15 -5.67
C SER A 203 -12.74 0.01 -4.94
N LEU A 204 -12.20 -1.21 -4.97
CA LEU A 204 -10.95 -1.57 -4.32
C LEU A 204 -10.04 -2.28 -5.31
N LEU A 205 -8.83 -1.78 -5.45
CA LEU A 205 -7.72 -2.49 -6.08
C LEU A 205 -6.87 -3.15 -4.98
N ILE A 206 -6.64 -4.45 -5.08
CA ILE A 206 -5.73 -5.20 -4.22
C ILE A 206 -4.71 -5.92 -5.10
N PHE A 207 -3.43 -5.94 -4.72
CA PHE A 207 -2.43 -6.73 -5.44
C PHE A 207 -1.32 -7.25 -4.52
N GLU A 208 -0.76 -8.39 -4.92
CA GLU A 208 0.44 -8.91 -4.30
C GLU A 208 1.63 -7.99 -4.59
N VAL A 209 2.31 -7.60 -3.52
CA VAL A 209 3.54 -6.82 -3.61
C VAL A 209 4.69 -7.79 -3.88
N SER A 210 5.37 -7.58 -5.00
CA SER A 210 6.45 -8.43 -5.50
C SER A 210 7.50 -7.59 -6.22
N PRO A 211 8.69 -8.14 -6.55
CA PRO A 211 9.69 -7.39 -7.29
C PRO A 211 9.22 -6.90 -8.67
N VAL A 212 8.09 -7.38 -9.20
CA VAL A 212 7.58 -6.99 -10.52
C VAL A 212 6.19 -6.34 -10.49
N SER A 213 5.66 -5.99 -9.30
CA SER A 213 4.34 -5.36 -9.15
C SER A 213 4.34 -3.86 -9.47
N TYR A 214 4.89 -3.49 -10.63
CA TYR A 214 5.05 -2.10 -11.04
C TYR A 214 3.69 -1.41 -11.26
N HIS A 215 3.46 -0.34 -10.51
CA HIS A 215 2.24 0.46 -10.60
C HIS A 215 2.54 1.94 -10.39
N ALA A 216 1.62 2.80 -10.85
CA ALA A 216 1.73 4.25 -10.70
C ALA A 216 0.37 4.94 -10.76
N TYR A 217 0.25 6.08 -10.08
CA TYR A 217 -0.79 7.06 -10.33
C TYR A 217 -0.56 7.72 -11.71
N LEU A 218 -1.57 7.73 -12.59
CA LEU A 218 -1.42 8.24 -13.97
C LEU A 218 -1.59 9.76 -14.12
N GLY A 219 -1.75 10.49 -13.02
CA GLY A 219 -2.04 11.92 -13.07
C GLY A 219 -3.50 12.19 -13.38
N SER A 220 -3.98 13.39 -13.09
CA SER A 220 -5.33 13.81 -13.42
C SER A 220 -5.35 15.25 -13.89
N ARG A 221 -6.11 15.54 -14.93
CA ARG A 221 -6.34 16.91 -15.40
C ARG A 221 -7.65 17.49 -14.89
N LEU A 222 -8.65 16.62 -14.68
CA LEU A 222 -10.04 17.04 -14.58
C LEU A 222 -10.64 16.89 -13.18
N ALA A 223 -10.21 15.89 -12.41
CA ALA A 223 -10.83 15.58 -11.13
C ALA A 223 -9.81 15.18 -10.07
N GLN A 224 -10.06 15.60 -8.82
CA GLN A 224 -9.30 15.09 -7.69
C GLN A 224 -9.45 13.57 -7.57
N ARG A 225 -8.42 12.91 -7.04
CA ARG A 225 -8.45 11.47 -6.73
C ARG A 225 -8.12 11.25 -5.25
N ASN A 226 -9.06 10.65 -4.56
CA ASN A 226 -9.04 10.28 -3.15
C ASN A 226 -9.03 8.75 -3.04
N ALA A 227 -8.19 8.22 -2.17
CA ALA A 227 -8.29 6.83 -1.73
C ALA A 227 -7.68 6.61 -0.35
N TYR A 228 -8.27 5.68 0.38
CA TYR A 228 -7.52 4.98 1.42
C TYR A 228 -6.50 4.07 0.75
N VAL A 229 -5.29 4.05 1.29
CA VAL A 229 -4.22 3.14 0.89
C VAL A 229 -3.77 2.38 2.12
N TRP A 230 -3.53 1.08 2.03
CA TRP A 230 -2.93 0.36 3.13
C TRP A 230 -2.12 -0.83 2.65
N TRP A 231 -1.24 -1.29 3.52
CA TRP A 231 -0.42 -2.47 3.28
C TRP A 231 -0.58 -3.46 4.41
N TYR A 232 -0.80 -4.73 4.04
CA TYR A 232 -0.49 -5.85 4.91
C TYR A 232 0.94 -6.29 4.69
N HIS A 233 1.58 -6.80 5.74
CA HIS A 233 2.99 -7.12 5.71
C HIS A 233 3.23 -8.61 5.94
N ALA A 234 4.46 -9.03 5.68
CA ALA A 234 4.96 -10.36 5.97
C ALA A 234 6.47 -10.31 6.18
N SER A 235 7.02 -11.39 6.75
CA SER A 235 8.48 -11.53 6.90
C SER A 235 9.21 -11.31 5.56
N PRO A 236 10.28 -10.50 5.53
CA PRO A 236 11.09 -10.31 4.32
C PRO A 236 11.63 -11.63 3.75
N ASN A 237 12.02 -12.58 4.60
CA ASN A 237 12.51 -13.89 4.16
C ASN A 237 11.44 -14.71 3.44
N TYR A 238 10.23 -14.69 3.97
CA TYR A 238 9.10 -15.37 3.34
C TYR A 238 8.83 -14.81 1.95
N LEU A 239 8.83 -13.47 1.80
CA LEU A 239 8.60 -12.82 0.51
C LEU A 239 9.74 -13.07 -0.49
N LEU A 240 11.00 -13.08 -0.05
CA LEU A 240 12.12 -13.45 -0.90
C LEU A 240 12.03 -14.89 -1.41
N ALA A 241 11.66 -15.83 -0.53
CA ALA A 241 11.47 -17.22 -0.91
C ALA A 241 10.28 -17.38 -1.88
N ARG A 242 9.16 -16.71 -1.60
CA ARG A 242 7.95 -16.73 -2.45
C ARG A 242 8.24 -16.21 -3.86
N TYR A 243 9.04 -15.15 -3.98
CA TYR A 243 9.35 -14.50 -5.25
C TYR A 243 10.78 -14.77 -5.73
N GLN A 244 11.36 -15.91 -5.37
CA GLN A 244 12.77 -16.24 -5.66
C GLN A 244 13.15 -16.07 -7.13
N SER A 245 12.24 -16.40 -8.07
CA SER A 245 12.47 -16.26 -9.51
C SER A 245 12.52 -14.80 -9.94
N HIS A 246 11.62 -13.95 -9.42
CA HIS A 246 11.61 -12.52 -9.70
C HIS A 246 12.82 -11.81 -9.08
N VAL A 247 13.22 -12.25 -7.88
CA VAL A 247 14.43 -11.76 -7.21
C VAL A 247 15.66 -12.10 -8.04
N ALA A 248 15.82 -13.37 -8.44
CA ALA A 248 16.94 -13.81 -9.27
C ALA A 248 16.97 -13.09 -10.63
N PHE A 249 15.81 -12.86 -11.26
CA PHE A 249 15.71 -12.11 -12.50
C PHE A 249 16.15 -10.65 -12.36
N LYS A 250 15.75 -9.94 -11.30
CA LYS A 250 16.27 -8.59 -11.07
C LYS A 250 17.77 -8.58 -10.79
N GLN A 251 18.25 -9.53 -9.99
CA GLN A 251 19.67 -9.63 -9.67
C GLN A 251 20.53 -9.94 -10.90
N SER A 252 20.03 -10.73 -11.87
CA SER A 252 20.75 -10.97 -13.13
C SER A 252 20.85 -9.73 -14.02
N LEU A 253 20.06 -8.70 -13.73
CA LEU A 253 20.11 -7.37 -14.35
C LEU A 253 20.86 -6.34 -13.49
N ASP A 254 21.57 -6.77 -12.43
CA ASP A 254 22.21 -5.90 -11.44
C ASP A 254 21.23 -4.92 -10.77
N MET A 255 19.96 -5.36 -10.63
CA MET A 255 18.91 -4.58 -9.98
C MET A 255 18.65 -5.08 -8.57
N ASP A 256 18.45 -4.12 -7.68
CA ASP A 256 17.94 -4.35 -6.33
C ASP A 256 16.51 -4.93 -6.40
N PRO A 257 16.22 -6.11 -5.81
CA PRO A 257 14.87 -6.61 -5.77
C PRO A 257 13.94 -5.69 -4.97
N TRP A 258 14.48 -5.06 -3.93
CA TRP A 258 13.75 -4.18 -3.02
C TRP A 258 13.71 -2.74 -3.54
N ASP A 259 12.53 -2.14 -3.52
CA ASP A 259 12.38 -0.69 -3.64
C ASP A 259 12.97 -0.02 -2.41
N ARG A 260 13.74 1.04 -2.63
CA ARG A 260 14.28 1.88 -1.56
C ARG A 260 13.48 3.16 -1.44
N TRP A 261 12.97 3.38 -0.25
CA TRP A 261 12.26 4.60 0.16
C TRP A 261 13.11 5.41 1.15
N THR A 262 14.40 5.08 1.26
CA THR A 262 15.40 5.62 2.18
C THR A 262 16.66 6.09 1.47
N ASP A 263 17.50 6.79 2.23
CA ASP A 263 18.86 7.14 1.81
C ASP A 263 19.63 5.90 1.30
N LYS A 264 20.10 5.98 0.05
CA LYS A 264 20.89 4.93 -0.60
C LYS A 264 22.31 4.83 -0.03
N SER A 265 22.77 5.86 0.70
CA SER A 265 24.10 5.94 1.30
C SER A 265 24.28 5.02 2.51
N ILE A 266 23.19 4.52 3.10
CA ILE A 266 23.21 3.70 4.32
C ILE A 266 23.02 2.22 3.97
N ALA A 267 23.68 1.33 4.72
CA ALA A 267 23.55 -0.10 4.57
C ALA A 267 22.11 -0.56 4.85
N LYS A 268 21.59 -1.43 3.97
CA LYS A 268 20.26 -2.04 4.14
C LYS A 268 20.20 -2.94 5.37
N PHE A 269 18.99 -3.25 5.78
CA PHE A 269 18.71 -4.55 6.36
C PHE A 269 19.12 -5.66 5.36
N GLN A 270 20.23 -6.37 5.61
CA GLN A 270 20.74 -7.42 4.72
C GLN A 270 20.09 -8.76 5.05
N THR A 271 19.30 -9.30 4.12
CA THR A 271 18.42 -10.46 4.33
C THR A 271 19.00 -11.81 3.90
N SER A 272 20.31 -12.08 4.02
CA SER A 272 20.80 -13.45 3.71
C SER A 272 21.74 -14.08 4.74
N THR A 273 22.60 -13.32 5.41
CA THR A 273 23.54 -13.90 6.39
C THR A 273 23.18 -13.63 7.86
N GLU A 274 22.41 -12.58 8.14
CA GLU A 274 22.06 -12.21 9.53
C GLU A 274 20.78 -12.89 10.06
N LEU A 275 19.89 -13.37 9.18
CA LEU A 275 18.61 -13.96 9.57
C LEU A 275 18.71 -15.43 10.04
N GLN A 276 19.88 -16.05 9.91
CA GLN A 276 20.16 -17.33 10.58
C GLN A 276 20.49 -17.18 12.07
N LYS A 277 20.58 -15.94 12.59
CA LYS A 277 21.02 -15.64 13.96
C LYS A 277 19.93 -15.04 14.86
N VAL A 278 18.70 -14.91 14.38
CA VAL A 278 17.57 -14.51 15.24
C VAL A 278 16.81 -15.79 15.58
N PRO A 279 16.79 -16.21 16.87
CA PRO A 279 16.04 -17.39 17.30
C PRO A 279 14.53 -17.23 17.11
#